data_AF-A0A1G1X4G1-F1
#
_entry.id   AF-A0A1G1X4G1-F1
#
_cell.length_a   1.000
_cell.length_b   1.000
_cell.length_c   1.000
_cell.angle_alpha   90.00
_cell.angle_beta   90.00
_cell.angle_gamma   90.00
#
_symmetry.space_group_name_H-M   'P 1'
#
loop_
_entity.id
_entity.type
_entity.pdbx_description
1 polymer ?
#
loop_
_entity_poly.entity_id
_entity_poly.type
_entity_poly.pdbx_seq_one_letter_code
_entity_poly.pdbx_strand_id
1 'polypeptide(L)'
;MDIVLTDWRGTFTSERPTLHSLPHPENPHYTHLSHMALQHAPHTQLHGVPELSQPSWKPIASIPAQSPFPYSAALLEHPTQARNIVLVTGDARTILHYCSLDSQTRYVIEQEIFTQESEGFFPIGIAFKHTHAPELSRDTIHELTLIGFANTSFELMQDASRIIRSLHEKKIQIKIVSPMALRLSQSIARNIGIVASEDVCVTGNNLALMSDNELREYIPRVNIFSELEFADEQRITRIFEEGGHQIIRHEFSRA
;
A
#
# COMPACT_ATOMS: atom_id res chain seq x y z
N MET A 1 -15.48 24.10 14.57
CA MET A 1 -14.11 24.03 14.04
C MET A 1 -14.20 23.18 12.79
N ASP A 2 -13.78 23.73 11.66
CA ASP A 2 -13.96 23.06 10.38
C ASP A 2 -12.88 21.98 10.22
N ILE A 3 -13.28 20.84 9.67
CA ILE A 3 -12.44 19.66 9.50
C ILE A 3 -12.46 19.31 8.02
N VAL A 4 -11.34 18.85 7.48
CA VAL A 4 -11.25 18.22 6.17
C VAL A 4 -10.83 16.78 6.39
N LEU A 5 -11.70 15.84 6.01
CA LEU A 5 -11.40 14.41 6.02
C LEU A 5 -10.98 13.99 4.61
N THR A 6 -9.77 13.51 4.41
CA THR A 6 -9.22 13.23 3.08
C THR A 6 -8.14 12.14 3.08
N ASP A 7 -7.95 11.46 1.96
CA ASP A 7 -6.75 10.64 1.72
C ASP A 7 -5.61 11.57 1.26
N TRP A 8 -4.38 11.28 1.70
CA TRP A 8 -3.20 12.00 1.22
C TRP A 8 -2.84 11.63 -0.21
N ARG A 9 -3.13 10.39 -0.62
CA ARG A 9 -2.80 9.89 -1.96
C ARG A 9 -3.69 10.55 -2.99
N GLY A 10 -3.12 11.09 -4.06
CA GLY A 10 -3.86 11.83 -5.10
C GLY A 10 -4.32 13.24 -4.68
N THR A 11 -4.38 13.56 -3.39
CA THR A 11 -4.72 14.91 -2.88
C THR A 11 -3.48 15.76 -2.61
N PHE A 12 -2.50 15.18 -1.90
CA PHE A 12 -1.25 15.86 -1.52
C PHE A 12 -0.02 15.19 -2.12
N THR A 13 -0.14 13.93 -2.51
CA THR A 13 0.90 13.19 -3.22
C THR A 13 0.40 12.70 -4.58
N SER A 14 1.30 12.17 -5.40
CA SER A 14 0.95 11.41 -6.59
C SER A 14 -0.01 10.27 -6.22
N GLU A 15 -0.90 9.94 -7.15
CA GLU A 15 -1.79 8.80 -7.02
C GLU A 15 -1.01 7.47 -7.03
N ARG A 16 0.01 7.43 -7.90
CA ARG A 16 0.84 6.26 -8.15
C ARG A 16 2.22 6.47 -7.54
N PRO A 17 2.82 5.44 -6.92
CA PRO A 17 4.18 5.55 -6.44
C PRO A 17 5.19 5.45 -7.59
N THR A 18 6.33 6.12 -7.40
CA THR A 18 7.50 6.05 -8.29
C THR A 18 8.42 4.92 -7.84
N LEU A 19 8.84 4.08 -8.77
CA LEU A 19 9.85 3.06 -8.54
C LEU A 19 11.24 3.68 -8.47
N HIS A 20 11.97 3.42 -7.37
CA HIS A 20 13.36 3.84 -7.18
C HIS A 20 14.34 2.71 -7.48
N SER A 21 14.04 1.50 -7.00
CA SER A 21 14.90 0.33 -7.20
C SER A 21 14.14 -0.98 -7.09
N LEU A 22 14.63 -2.00 -7.79
CA LEU A 22 14.19 -3.39 -7.63
C LEU A 22 14.98 -4.11 -6.54
N PRO A 23 14.44 -5.21 -5.99
CA PRO A 23 15.23 -6.08 -5.11
C PRO A 23 16.33 -6.79 -5.91
N HIS A 24 17.47 -7.00 -5.25
CA HIS A 24 18.62 -7.74 -5.81
C HIS A 24 19.05 -7.29 -7.21
N PRO A 25 19.37 -5.99 -7.44
CA PRO A 25 19.82 -5.49 -8.74
C PRO A 25 21.11 -6.17 -9.23
N GLU A 26 21.90 -6.75 -8.32
CA GLU A 26 23.09 -7.54 -8.60
C GLU A 26 22.79 -8.96 -9.14
N ASN A 27 21.55 -9.44 -9.02
CA ASN A 27 21.13 -10.77 -9.45
C ASN A 27 20.27 -10.68 -10.72
N PRO A 28 20.81 -10.99 -11.91
CA PRO A 28 20.08 -10.85 -13.17
C PRO A 28 18.81 -11.70 -13.24
N HIS A 29 18.80 -12.86 -12.58
CA HIS A 29 17.63 -13.74 -12.56
C HIS A 29 16.49 -13.12 -11.76
N TYR A 30 16.76 -12.66 -10.54
CA TYR A 30 15.74 -12.01 -9.71
C TYR A 30 15.30 -10.67 -10.28
N THR A 31 16.21 -9.89 -10.83
CA THR A 31 15.88 -8.65 -11.53
C THR A 31 14.89 -8.92 -12.68
N HIS A 32 15.13 -9.95 -13.49
CA HIS A 32 14.22 -10.32 -14.59
C HIS A 32 12.85 -10.80 -14.09
N LEU A 33 12.80 -11.64 -13.05
CA LEU A 33 11.54 -12.07 -12.43
C LEU A 33 10.77 -10.88 -11.84
N SER A 34 11.43 -9.95 -11.18
CA SER A 34 10.81 -8.75 -10.61
C SER A 34 10.20 -7.85 -11.68
N HIS A 35 10.87 -7.62 -12.80
CA HIS A 35 10.28 -6.88 -13.92
C HIS A 35 9.05 -7.59 -14.49
N MET A 36 9.11 -8.91 -14.71
CA MET A 36 7.95 -9.66 -15.18
C MET A 36 6.79 -9.61 -14.18
N ALA A 37 7.08 -9.65 -12.87
CA ALA A 37 6.05 -9.56 -11.84
C ALA A 37 5.36 -8.19 -11.86
N LEU A 38 6.13 -7.09 -11.95
CA LEU A 38 5.57 -5.74 -12.07
C LEU A 38 4.81 -5.51 -13.39
N GLN A 39 5.16 -6.22 -14.45
CA GLN A 39 4.45 -6.13 -15.73
C GLN A 39 3.14 -6.93 -15.75
N HIS A 40 3.17 -8.19 -15.31
CA HIS A 40 2.05 -9.13 -15.49
C HIS A 40 1.14 -9.26 -14.27
N ALA A 41 1.65 -8.91 -13.09
CA ALA A 41 0.92 -8.95 -11.85
C ALA A 41 1.08 -7.64 -11.06
N PRO A 42 0.85 -6.46 -11.66
CA PRO A 42 1.03 -5.20 -10.94
C PRO A 42 0.03 -5.10 -9.77
N HIS A 43 0.53 -4.99 -8.55
CA HIS A 43 -0.31 -4.64 -7.39
C HIS A 43 -0.83 -3.21 -7.49
N THR A 44 0.05 -2.30 -7.94
CA THR A 44 -0.28 -0.91 -8.24
C THR A 44 0.41 -0.51 -9.54
N GLN A 45 -0.15 0.46 -10.25
CA GLN A 45 0.51 1.02 -11.43
C GLN A 45 1.63 1.93 -10.93
N LEU A 46 2.88 1.54 -11.17
CA LEU A 46 4.06 2.30 -10.76
C LEU A 46 4.51 3.27 -11.87
N HIS A 47 5.01 4.43 -11.47
CA HIS A 47 5.79 5.30 -12.37
C HIS A 47 7.25 4.83 -12.42
N GLY A 48 7.89 4.96 -13.58
CA GLY A 48 9.32 4.69 -13.73
C GLY A 48 9.70 3.21 -13.81
N VAL A 49 8.76 2.29 -14.04
CA VAL A 49 9.10 0.89 -14.34
C VAL A 49 9.80 0.84 -15.70
N PRO A 50 11.07 0.43 -15.78
CA PRO A 50 11.78 0.40 -17.04
C PRO A 50 11.28 -0.77 -17.89
N GLU A 51 11.48 -0.67 -19.20
CA GLU A 51 11.21 -1.78 -20.10
C GLU A 51 12.09 -3.00 -19.77
N LEU A 52 11.51 -4.17 -19.96
CA LEU A 52 12.21 -5.44 -19.80
C LEU A 52 13.45 -5.50 -20.70
N SER A 53 14.63 -5.70 -20.10
CA SER A 53 15.87 -5.89 -20.85
C SER A 53 15.96 -7.25 -21.57
N GLN A 54 15.08 -8.19 -21.22
CA GLN A 54 14.98 -9.53 -21.82
C GLN A 54 13.51 -9.84 -22.12
N PRO A 55 13.19 -10.62 -23.18
CA PRO A 55 11.82 -10.96 -23.51
C PRO A 55 11.06 -11.56 -22.32
N SER A 56 9.83 -11.09 -22.10
CA SER A 56 8.93 -11.67 -21.12
C SER A 56 8.60 -13.12 -21.44
N TRP A 57 8.31 -13.91 -20.40
CA TRP A 57 7.68 -15.21 -20.57
C TRP A 57 6.21 -15.06 -20.96
N LYS A 58 5.66 -16.10 -21.56
CA LYS A 58 4.29 -16.09 -22.09
C LYS A 58 3.29 -16.15 -20.93
N PRO A 59 2.40 -15.15 -20.76
CA PRO A 59 1.38 -15.18 -19.73
C PRO A 59 0.30 -16.23 -20.06
N ILE A 60 -0.11 -16.97 -19.04
CA ILE A 60 -1.19 -17.97 -19.10
C ILE A 60 -2.46 -17.41 -18.47
N ALA A 61 -2.35 -16.86 -17.25
CA ALA A 61 -3.47 -16.30 -16.50
C ALA A 61 -2.98 -15.21 -15.53
N SER A 62 -3.90 -14.34 -15.09
CA SER A 62 -3.63 -13.36 -14.04
C SER A 62 -4.83 -13.22 -13.10
N ILE A 63 -4.54 -12.81 -11.88
CA ILE A 63 -5.50 -12.45 -10.85
C ILE A 63 -5.16 -11.03 -10.40
N PRO A 64 -6.03 -10.03 -10.60
CA PRO A 64 -5.81 -8.69 -10.07
C PRO A 64 -6.05 -8.66 -8.56
N ALA A 65 -5.42 -7.69 -7.90
CA ALA A 65 -5.73 -7.34 -6.52
C ALA A 65 -7.18 -6.88 -6.38
N GLN A 66 -7.90 -7.48 -5.44
CA GLN A 66 -9.28 -7.12 -5.11
C GLN A 66 -9.57 -7.56 -3.69
N SER A 67 -10.31 -6.77 -2.90
CA SER A 67 -10.70 -7.20 -1.54
C SER A 67 -11.48 -8.53 -1.58
N PRO A 68 -11.20 -9.50 -0.68
CA PRO A 68 -10.28 -9.44 0.47
C PRO A 68 -8.84 -9.90 0.17
N PHE A 69 -8.43 -9.98 -1.10
CA PHE A 69 -7.12 -10.44 -1.56
C PHE A 69 -6.25 -9.27 -2.07
N PRO A 70 -5.43 -8.65 -1.20
CA PRO A 70 -4.68 -7.43 -1.51
C PRO A 70 -3.39 -7.67 -2.32
N TYR A 71 -3.38 -8.67 -3.21
CA TYR A 71 -2.24 -8.99 -4.06
C TYR A 71 -2.69 -9.24 -5.51
N SER A 72 -1.78 -9.00 -6.44
CA SER A 72 -1.91 -9.41 -7.84
C SER A 72 -1.02 -10.62 -8.10
N ALA A 73 -1.46 -11.55 -8.94
CA ALA A 73 -0.69 -12.73 -9.32
C ALA A 73 -0.77 -13.00 -10.83
N ALA A 74 0.28 -13.58 -11.41
CA ALA A 74 0.31 -14.02 -12.79
C ALA A 74 1.00 -15.37 -12.93
N LEU A 75 0.41 -16.24 -13.74
CA LEU A 75 0.97 -17.53 -14.14
C LEU A 75 1.62 -17.38 -15.51
N LEU A 76 2.91 -17.69 -15.62
CA LEU A 76 3.69 -17.58 -16.85
C LEU A 76 4.29 -18.95 -17.22
N GLU A 77 4.32 -19.23 -18.53
CA GLU A 77 4.93 -20.43 -19.10
C GLU A 77 6.45 -20.28 -19.09
N HIS A 78 7.17 -21.17 -18.38
CA HIS A 78 8.63 -21.13 -18.38
C HIS A 78 9.17 -21.57 -19.75
N PRO A 79 10.09 -20.84 -20.39
CA PRO A 79 10.47 -21.09 -21.79
C PRO A 79 11.15 -22.43 -22.02
N THR A 80 11.86 -22.97 -21.02
CA THR A 80 12.70 -24.16 -21.15
C THR A 80 12.46 -25.25 -20.10
N GLN A 81 11.58 -25.03 -19.13
CA GLN A 81 11.35 -25.97 -18.02
C GLN A 81 9.94 -26.53 -18.12
N ALA A 82 9.76 -27.77 -17.68
CA ALA A 82 8.45 -28.43 -17.61
C ALA A 82 7.55 -27.89 -16.47
N ARG A 83 7.93 -26.78 -15.82
CA ARG A 83 7.20 -26.16 -14.72
C ARG A 83 7.00 -24.67 -15.01
N ASN A 84 5.78 -24.19 -14.81
CA ASN A 84 5.41 -22.80 -14.90
C ASN A 84 5.88 -22.03 -13.66
N ILE A 85 5.73 -20.71 -13.70
CA ILE A 85 5.97 -19.83 -12.54
C ILE A 85 4.71 -19.03 -12.23
N VAL A 86 4.41 -18.90 -10.95
CA VAL A 86 3.49 -17.88 -10.43
C VAL A 86 4.34 -16.74 -9.89
N LEU A 87 4.09 -15.53 -10.36
CA LEU A 87 4.65 -14.29 -9.84
C LEU A 87 3.55 -13.56 -9.08
N VAL A 88 3.87 -13.02 -7.91
CA VAL A 88 2.91 -12.36 -7.01
C VAL A 88 3.50 -11.03 -6.56
N THR A 89 2.71 -9.97 -6.61
CA THR A 89 3.06 -8.67 -6.04
C THR A 89 1.95 -8.12 -5.14
N GLY A 90 2.33 -7.32 -4.16
CA GLY A 90 1.46 -6.78 -3.13
C GLY A 90 2.20 -5.73 -2.32
N ASP A 91 1.55 -5.07 -1.37
CA ASP A 91 2.31 -4.37 -0.34
C ASP A 91 3.25 -5.36 0.40
N ALA A 92 4.34 -4.85 0.95
CA ALA A 92 5.38 -5.68 1.54
C ALA A 92 4.86 -6.64 2.63
N ARG A 93 3.94 -6.19 3.49
CA ARG A 93 3.40 -6.98 4.61
C ARG A 93 2.49 -8.09 4.10
N THR A 94 1.65 -7.80 3.10
CA THR A 94 0.81 -8.75 2.40
C THR A 94 1.66 -9.87 1.79
N ILE A 95 2.69 -9.54 1.02
CA ILE A 95 3.52 -10.58 0.39
C ILE A 95 4.27 -11.39 1.43
N LEU A 96 4.80 -10.74 2.47
CA LEU A 96 5.46 -11.42 3.56
C LEU A 96 4.54 -12.43 4.27
N HIS A 97 3.24 -12.13 4.40
CA HIS A 97 2.25 -13.05 4.95
C HIS A 97 2.16 -14.36 4.15
N TYR A 98 2.24 -14.30 2.81
CA TYR A 98 2.14 -15.47 1.94
C TYR A 98 3.47 -16.22 1.73
N CYS A 99 4.58 -15.68 2.22
CA CYS A 99 5.90 -16.29 2.09
C CYS A 99 6.20 -17.34 3.17
N SER A 100 6.90 -18.42 2.77
CA SER A 100 7.45 -19.41 3.70
C SER A 100 8.81 -18.93 4.23
N LEU A 101 8.84 -18.50 5.49
CA LEU A 101 10.03 -17.96 6.16
C LEU A 101 10.06 -18.44 7.62
N ASP A 102 11.25 -18.70 8.15
CA ASP A 102 11.42 -18.93 9.59
C ASP A 102 11.18 -17.63 10.39
N SER A 103 10.90 -17.78 11.68
CA SER A 103 10.54 -16.65 12.55
C SER A 103 11.62 -15.59 12.66
N GLN A 104 12.90 -15.96 12.62
CA GLN A 104 14.01 -15.01 12.74
C GLN A 104 14.14 -14.18 11.48
N THR A 105 14.12 -14.82 10.30
CA THR A 105 14.16 -14.14 9.01
C THR A 105 12.96 -13.22 8.83
N ARG A 106 11.75 -13.70 9.18
CA ARG A 106 10.53 -12.89 9.16
C ARG A 106 10.65 -11.63 10.02
N TYR A 107 11.13 -11.77 11.25
CA TYR A 107 11.29 -10.63 12.16
C TYR A 107 12.25 -9.56 11.60
N VAL A 108 13.40 -9.97 11.04
CA VAL A 108 14.37 -9.04 10.45
C VAL A 108 13.73 -8.27 9.29
N ILE A 109 13.04 -8.97 8.38
CA ILE A 109 12.35 -8.34 7.25
C ILE A 109 11.25 -7.39 7.72
N GLU A 110 10.48 -7.74 8.75
CA GLU A 110 9.47 -6.84 9.32
C GLU A 110 10.07 -5.54 9.86
N GLN A 111 11.27 -5.58 10.44
CA GLN A 111 11.98 -4.37 10.88
C GLN A 111 12.49 -3.53 9.71
N GLU A 112 12.93 -4.16 8.62
CA GLU A 112 13.33 -3.45 7.40
C GLU A 112 12.14 -2.73 6.78
N ILE A 113 10.99 -3.42 6.63
CA ILE A 113 9.73 -2.83 6.15
C ILE A 113 9.33 -1.66 7.04
N PHE A 114 9.36 -1.85 8.37
CA PHE A 114 9.02 -0.80 9.33
C PHE A 114 9.90 0.44 9.16
N THR A 115 11.21 0.25 8.95
CA THR A 115 12.18 1.33 8.78
C THR A 115 11.87 2.10 7.49
N GLN A 116 11.67 1.40 6.37
CA GLN A 116 11.33 1.99 5.08
C GLN A 116 10.01 2.78 5.15
N GLU A 117 8.96 2.21 5.74
CA GLU A 117 7.68 2.90 5.94
C GLU A 117 7.83 4.15 6.80
N SER A 118 8.70 4.11 7.82
CA SER A 118 8.98 5.26 8.69
C SER A 118 9.71 6.39 7.97
N GLU A 119 10.52 6.06 6.96
CA GLU A 119 11.19 7.00 6.07
C GLU A 119 10.29 7.52 4.94
N GLY A 120 9.06 6.99 4.81
CA GLY A 120 8.09 7.43 3.81
C GLY A 120 8.15 6.65 2.50
N PHE A 121 8.88 5.53 2.48
CA PHE A 121 8.87 4.59 1.38
C PHE A 121 7.69 3.63 1.48
N PHE A 122 7.17 3.23 0.32
CA PHE A 122 6.14 2.22 0.17
C PHE A 122 6.74 0.97 -0.50
N PRO A 123 7.27 0.02 0.26
CA PRO A 123 7.86 -1.18 -0.31
C PRO A 123 6.78 -2.09 -0.93
N ILE A 124 6.99 -2.47 -2.19
CA ILE A 124 6.16 -3.44 -2.91
C ILE A 124 6.85 -4.80 -2.84
N GLY A 125 6.19 -5.77 -2.20
CA GLY A 125 6.68 -7.14 -2.14
C GLY A 125 6.58 -7.83 -3.49
N ILE A 126 7.60 -8.63 -3.80
CA ILE A 126 7.65 -9.47 -4.99
C ILE A 126 8.03 -10.88 -4.56
N ALA A 127 7.22 -11.86 -4.94
CA ALA A 127 7.46 -13.26 -4.62
C ALA A 127 7.11 -14.16 -5.81
N PHE A 128 7.58 -15.40 -5.76
CA PHE A 128 7.30 -16.38 -6.80
C PHE A 128 7.08 -17.79 -6.24
N LYS A 129 6.49 -18.66 -7.06
CA LYS A 129 6.38 -20.10 -6.80
C LYS A 129 6.46 -20.85 -8.12
N HIS A 130 7.29 -21.88 -8.20
CA HIS A 130 7.25 -22.80 -9.33
C HIS A 130 6.04 -23.74 -9.19
N THR A 131 5.37 -24.03 -10.30
CA THR A 131 4.17 -24.88 -10.28
C THR A 131 4.04 -25.72 -11.56
N HIS A 132 3.43 -26.90 -11.42
CA HIS A 132 2.95 -27.69 -12.56
C HIS A 132 1.46 -27.47 -12.82
N ALA A 133 0.80 -26.63 -12.02
CA ALA A 133 -0.60 -26.31 -12.21
C ALA A 133 -0.81 -25.66 -13.59
N PRO A 134 -1.79 -26.14 -14.37
CA PRO A 134 -2.13 -25.54 -15.65
C PRO A 134 -2.89 -24.21 -15.49
N GLU A 135 -3.42 -23.95 -14.29
CA GLU A 135 -4.30 -22.83 -13.98
C GLU A 135 -3.85 -22.10 -12.71
N LEU A 136 -4.27 -20.83 -12.59
CA LEU A 136 -4.01 -19.97 -11.45
C LEU A 136 -5.25 -19.89 -10.57
N SER A 137 -5.12 -20.25 -9.29
CA SER A 137 -6.16 -20.09 -8.26
C SER A 137 -5.59 -19.39 -7.03
N ARG A 138 -6.44 -18.70 -6.27
CA ARG A 138 -6.07 -18.08 -4.99
C ARG A 138 -5.56 -19.10 -3.99
N ASP A 139 -6.03 -20.34 -4.06
CA ASP A 139 -5.57 -21.46 -3.24
C ASP A 139 -4.11 -21.84 -3.50
N THR A 140 -3.51 -21.38 -4.61
CA THR A 140 -2.10 -21.62 -4.93
C THR A 140 -1.17 -20.54 -4.38
N ILE A 141 -1.73 -19.45 -3.85
CA ILE A 141 -0.99 -18.29 -3.34
C ILE A 141 -0.70 -18.50 -1.86
N HIS A 142 0.26 -19.38 -1.59
CA HIS A 142 0.81 -19.66 -0.27
C HIS A 142 2.19 -20.30 -0.45
N GLU A 143 3.01 -20.32 0.61
CA GLU A 143 4.38 -20.86 0.57
C GLU A 143 5.21 -20.24 -0.54
N LEU A 144 5.04 -18.94 -0.77
CA LEU A 144 5.78 -18.22 -1.79
C LEU A 144 7.24 -18.08 -1.38
N THR A 145 8.13 -18.08 -2.36
CA THR A 145 9.53 -17.68 -2.17
C THR A 145 9.62 -16.18 -2.37
N LEU A 146 10.02 -15.44 -1.33
CA LEU A 146 10.25 -14.00 -1.41
C LEU A 146 11.43 -13.73 -2.35
N ILE A 147 11.24 -12.86 -3.34
CA ILE A 147 12.36 -12.26 -4.09
C ILE A 147 12.89 -11.08 -3.29
N GLY A 148 12.01 -10.20 -2.83
CA GLY A 148 12.35 -9.03 -2.03
C GLY A 148 11.34 -7.91 -2.24
N PHE A 149 11.75 -6.68 -1.93
CA PHE A 149 10.90 -5.50 -2.03
C PHE A 149 11.44 -4.51 -3.07
N ALA A 150 10.56 -4.07 -3.97
CA ALA A 150 10.83 -2.90 -4.79
C ALA A 150 10.63 -1.64 -3.94
N ASN A 151 11.62 -0.77 -3.92
CA ASN A 151 11.56 0.47 -3.15
C ASN A 151 10.82 1.53 -3.96
N THR A 152 9.74 2.09 -3.41
CA THR A 152 8.91 3.08 -4.08
C THR A 152 8.51 4.21 -3.13
N SER A 153 8.12 5.37 -3.64
CA SER A 153 7.53 6.44 -2.81
C SER A 153 6.49 7.23 -3.60
N PHE A 154 5.68 8.00 -2.89
CA PHE A 154 4.74 8.93 -3.51
C PHE A 154 5.37 10.32 -3.62
N GLU A 155 5.24 10.95 -4.77
CA GLU A 155 5.80 12.29 -5.02
C GLU A 155 4.87 13.36 -4.46
N LEU A 156 5.41 14.46 -3.93
CA LEU A 156 4.59 15.57 -3.45
C LEU A 156 3.95 16.33 -4.61
N MET A 157 2.66 16.63 -4.52
CA MET A 157 2.03 17.53 -5.47
C MET A 157 2.56 18.95 -5.29
N GLN A 158 2.77 19.65 -6.41
CA GLN A 158 3.40 20.98 -6.43
C GLN A 158 2.76 21.99 -5.47
N ASP A 159 1.42 21.93 -5.31
CA ASP A 159 0.66 22.86 -4.47
C ASP A 159 0.36 22.33 -3.05
N ALA A 160 0.71 21.08 -2.73
CA ALA A 160 0.30 20.43 -1.48
C ALA A 160 0.71 21.25 -0.24
N SER A 161 1.98 21.66 -0.18
CA SER A 161 2.52 22.45 0.94
C SER A 161 1.79 23.79 1.12
N ARG A 162 1.40 24.44 0.01
CA ARG A 162 0.69 25.73 0.02
C ARG A 162 -0.75 25.54 0.52
N ILE A 163 -1.44 24.49 0.06
CA ILE A 163 -2.80 24.15 0.48
C ILE A 163 -2.83 23.83 1.97
N ILE A 164 -1.95 22.95 2.44
CA ILE A 164 -1.87 22.54 3.85
C ILE A 164 -1.63 23.77 4.75
N ARG A 165 -0.68 24.64 4.38
CA ARG A 165 -0.43 25.89 5.11
C ARG A 165 -1.67 26.78 5.16
N SER A 166 -2.37 26.97 4.04
CA SER A 166 -3.57 27.81 4.01
C SER A 166 -4.70 27.24 4.88
N LEU A 167 -4.84 25.91 4.96
CA LEU A 167 -5.82 25.27 5.83
C LEU A 167 -5.47 25.48 7.31
N HIS A 168 -4.19 25.32 7.66
CA HIS A 168 -3.69 25.57 9.02
C HIS A 168 -3.86 27.04 9.45
N GLU A 169 -3.55 28.00 8.59
CA GLU A 169 -3.77 29.44 8.85
C GLU A 169 -5.24 29.79 9.10
N LYS A 170 -6.16 29.06 8.44
CA LYS A 170 -7.61 29.18 8.65
C LYS A 170 -8.12 28.37 9.85
N LYS A 171 -7.24 27.70 10.59
CA LYS A 171 -7.58 26.81 11.71
C LYS A 171 -8.52 25.67 11.30
N ILE A 172 -8.43 25.23 10.05
CA ILE A 172 -9.12 24.05 9.53
C ILE A 172 -8.24 22.85 9.83
N GLN A 173 -8.78 21.84 10.52
CA GLN A 173 -8.04 20.62 10.82
C GLN A 173 -8.09 19.67 9.64
N ILE A 174 -6.93 19.17 9.21
CA ILE A 174 -6.86 18.10 8.22
C ILE A 174 -6.79 16.77 8.96
N LYS A 175 -7.65 15.83 8.59
CA LYS A 175 -7.67 14.46 9.10
C LYS A 175 -7.49 13.49 7.95
N ILE A 176 -6.46 12.68 8.05
CA ILE A 176 -6.11 11.67 7.06
C ILE A 176 -6.98 10.43 7.26
N VAL A 177 -7.58 9.93 6.19
CA VAL A 177 -8.19 8.60 6.09
C VAL A 177 -7.46 7.82 5.00
N SER A 178 -6.87 6.68 5.34
CA SER A 178 -6.09 5.91 4.37
C SER A 178 -6.19 4.40 4.63
N PRO A 179 -6.27 3.56 3.59
CA PRO A 179 -6.15 2.12 3.74
C PRO A 179 -4.70 1.66 3.96
N MET A 180 -3.72 2.56 3.85
CA MET A 180 -2.30 2.23 3.93
C MET A 180 -1.84 1.97 5.36
N ALA A 181 -0.69 1.30 5.50
CA ALA A 181 -0.06 1.00 6.78
C ALA A 181 0.10 2.26 7.66
N LEU A 182 -0.06 2.08 8.97
CA LEU A 182 0.01 3.17 9.94
C LEU A 182 1.32 3.97 9.82
N ARG A 183 2.46 3.28 9.73
CA ARG A 183 3.77 3.94 9.72
C ARG A 183 4.00 4.79 8.47
N LEU A 184 3.62 4.29 7.30
CA LEU A 184 3.66 5.05 6.07
C LEU A 184 2.76 6.29 6.15
N SER A 185 1.51 6.12 6.62
CA SER A 185 0.56 7.23 6.78
C SER A 185 1.08 8.31 7.73
N GLN A 186 1.68 7.91 8.85
CA GLN A 186 2.34 8.82 9.79
C GLN A 186 3.52 9.56 9.16
N SER A 187 4.38 8.84 8.45
CA SER A 187 5.56 9.42 7.80
C SER A 187 5.15 10.44 6.75
N ILE A 188 4.23 10.08 5.84
CA ILE A 188 3.74 10.99 4.80
C ILE A 188 3.08 12.21 5.41
N ALA A 189 2.15 12.04 6.35
CA ALA A 189 1.46 13.16 6.99
C ALA A 189 2.44 14.14 7.66
N ARG A 190 3.53 13.63 8.26
CA ARG A 190 4.59 14.46 8.86
C ARG A 190 5.41 15.17 7.80
N ASN A 191 5.82 14.44 6.75
CA ASN A 191 6.64 14.97 5.66
C ASN A 191 5.93 16.10 4.91
N ILE A 192 4.60 16.03 4.77
CA ILE A 192 3.80 17.08 4.13
C ILE A 192 3.34 18.18 5.09
N GLY A 193 3.64 18.05 6.38
CA GLY A 193 3.34 19.05 7.39
C GLY A 193 1.88 19.12 7.83
N ILE A 194 1.11 18.02 7.70
CA ILE A 194 -0.23 17.90 8.30
C ILE A 194 -0.12 17.66 9.81
N VAL A 195 0.85 16.85 10.23
CA VAL A 195 1.09 16.44 11.61
C VAL A 195 2.50 16.81 12.07
N ALA A 196 2.68 17.08 13.36
CA ALA A 196 3.96 17.57 13.89
C ALA A 196 4.82 16.46 14.53
N SER A 197 4.26 15.60 15.38
CA SER A 197 4.97 14.43 15.97
C SER A 197 4.15 13.65 17.01
N GLU A 198 3.23 14.30 17.73
CA GLU A 198 2.44 13.71 18.83
C GLU A 198 1.00 13.33 18.43
N ASP A 199 0.76 13.22 17.13
CA ASP A 199 -0.59 13.13 16.60
C ASP A 199 -1.26 11.78 16.88
N VAL A 200 -2.50 11.84 17.35
CA VAL A 200 -3.26 10.64 17.71
C VAL A 200 -3.66 9.93 16.43
N CYS A 201 -3.33 8.63 16.36
CA CYS A 201 -3.63 7.77 15.24
C CYS A 201 -4.56 6.64 15.67
N VAL A 202 -5.40 6.17 14.74
CA VAL A 202 -6.33 5.06 14.95
C VAL A 202 -6.27 4.14 13.74
N THR A 203 -6.12 2.84 13.95
CA THR A 203 -6.19 1.84 12.88
C THR A 203 -7.61 1.27 12.73
N GLY A 204 -7.90 0.61 11.59
CA GLY A 204 -9.15 -0.17 11.43
C GLY A 204 -9.41 -1.14 12.59
N ASN A 205 -8.36 -1.84 13.05
CA ASN A 205 -8.44 -2.72 14.23
C ASN A 205 -8.83 -1.97 15.52
N ASN A 206 -8.34 -0.74 15.71
CA ASN A 206 -8.76 0.06 16.86
C ASN A 206 -10.23 0.49 16.74
N LEU A 207 -10.69 0.86 15.53
CA LEU A 207 -12.09 1.23 15.28
C LEU A 207 -13.03 0.06 15.57
N ALA A 208 -12.67 -1.15 15.16
CA ALA A 208 -13.47 -2.35 15.40
C ALA A 208 -13.71 -2.62 16.90
N LEU A 209 -12.82 -2.14 17.77
CA LEU A 209 -12.91 -2.28 19.23
C LEU A 209 -13.67 -1.12 19.91
N MET A 210 -13.94 -0.03 19.21
CA MET A 210 -14.64 1.13 19.74
C MET A 210 -16.12 1.07 19.38
N SER A 211 -17.01 1.40 20.33
CA SER A 211 -18.40 1.77 20.05
C SER A 211 -18.49 3.12 19.35
N ASP A 212 -19.64 3.44 18.75
CA ASP A 212 -19.85 4.75 18.11
C ASP A 212 -19.78 5.92 19.11
N ASN A 213 -20.13 5.69 20.37
CA ASN A 213 -20.03 6.71 21.41
C ASN A 213 -18.58 6.99 21.78
N GLU A 214 -17.79 5.94 22.02
CA GLU A 214 -16.34 6.08 22.28
C GLU A 214 -15.62 6.73 21.10
N LEU A 215 -15.95 6.29 19.88
CA LEU A 215 -15.37 6.88 18.67
C LEU A 215 -15.75 8.36 18.56
N ARG A 216 -17.00 8.75 18.81
CA ARG A 216 -17.42 10.17 18.76
C ARG A 216 -16.67 11.05 19.76
N GLU A 217 -16.30 10.53 20.92
CA GLU A 217 -15.47 11.24 21.91
C GLU A 217 -14.00 11.34 21.47
N TYR A 218 -13.48 10.32 20.79
CA TYR A 218 -12.07 10.20 20.43
C TYR A 218 -11.70 10.89 19.11
N ILE A 219 -12.58 10.78 18.10
CA ILE A 219 -12.39 11.24 16.71
C ILE A 219 -11.92 12.72 16.58
N PRO A 220 -12.31 13.67 17.44
CA PRO A 220 -11.85 15.06 17.31
C PRO A 220 -10.34 15.20 17.55
N ARG A 221 -9.73 14.31 18.34
CA ARG A 221 -8.30 14.31 18.65
C ARG A 221 -7.45 13.55 17.64
N VAL A 222 -8.07 12.70 16.84
CA VAL A 222 -7.37 11.85 15.86
C VAL A 222 -7.04 12.63 14.60
N ASN A 223 -5.79 12.56 14.15
CA ASN A 223 -5.35 13.19 12.91
C ASN A 223 -5.21 12.18 11.77
N ILE A 224 -4.96 10.91 12.09
CA ILE A 224 -4.69 9.87 11.10
C ILE A 224 -5.51 8.62 11.42
N PHE A 225 -6.33 8.23 10.46
CA PHE A 225 -7.02 6.95 10.40
C PHE A 225 -6.34 6.11 9.31
N SER A 226 -5.75 4.99 9.68
CA SER A 226 -4.95 4.14 8.78
C SER A 226 -5.45 2.71 8.76
N GLU A 227 -4.99 1.90 7.80
CA GLU A 227 -5.37 0.48 7.66
C GLU A 227 -6.90 0.29 7.64
N LEU A 228 -7.58 1.23 6.97
CA LEU A 228 -9.04 1.28 6.93
C LEU A 228 -9.60 0.36 5.84
N GLU A 229 -10.68 -0.33 6.18
CA GLU A 229 -11.60 -0.87 5.18
C GLU A 229 -12.67 0.16 4.79
N PHE A 230 -13.41 -0.14 3.72
CA PHE A 230 -14.48 0.73 3.26
C PHE A 230 -15.56 0.99 4.33
N ALA A 231 -15.89 -0.03 5.13
CA ALA A 231 -16.87 0.12 6.21
C ALA A 231 -16.36 1.07 7.31
N ASP A 232 -15.06 1.07 7.58
CA ASP A 232 -14.44 1.97 8.56
C ASP A 232 -14.51 3.42 8.08
N GLU A 233 -14.17 3.69 6.82
CA GLU A 233 -14.24 5.03 6.24
C GLU A 233 -15.69 5.58 6.26
N GLN A 234 -16.67 4.74 5.92
CA GLN A 234 -18.08 5.10 6.00
C GLN A 234 -18.49 5.44 7.44
N ARG A 235 -18.03 4.66 8.41
CA ARG A 235 -18.33 4.86 9.82
C ARG A 235 -17.71 6.15 10.35
N ILE A 236 -16.44 6.42 10.05
CA ILE A 236 -15.72 7.66 10.38
C ILE A 236 -16.47 8.86 9.78
N THR A 237 -16.78 8.80 8.49
CA THR A 237 -17.51 9.85 7.77
C THR A 237 -18.82 10.18 8.49
N ARG A 238 -19.67 9.17 8.72
CA ARG A 238 -20.98 9.35 9.34
C ARG A 238 -20.86 10.05 10.70
N ILE A 239 -19.90 9.66 11.53
CA ILE A 239 -19.70 10.26 12.86
C ILE A 239 -19.26 11.73 12.76
N PHE A 240 -18.42 12.09 11.78
CA PHE A 240 -18.08 13.50 11.52
C PHE A 240 -19.29 14.31 11.01
N GLU A 241 -20.09 13.75 10.10
CA GLU A 241 -21.30 14.41 9.57
C GLU A 241 -22.34 14.66 10.66
N GLU A 242 -22.60 13.66 11.51
CA GLU A 242 -23.48 13.78 12.68
C GLU A 242 -22.97 14.82 13.69
N GLY A 243 -21.66 15.09 13.72
CA GLY A 243 -21.02 16.16 14.50
C GLY A 243 -21.07 17.54 13.84
N GLY A 244 -21.63 17.67 12.63
CA GLY A 244 -21.76 18.94 11.89
C GLY A 244 -20.50 19.38 11.14
N HIS A 245 -19.58 18.47 10.83
CA HIS A 245 -18.36 18.78 10.09
C HIS A 245 -18.55 18.64 8.56
N GLN A 246 -17.99 19.56 7.79
CA GLN A 246 -17.99 19.49 6.33
C GLN A 246 -16.94 18.48 5.85
N ILE A 247 -17.32 17.55 4.99
CA ILE A 247 -16.40 16.56 4.43
C ILE A 247 -16.11 16.92 2.97
N ILE A 248 -14.82 17.09 2.63
CA ILE A 248 -14.37 17.25 1.25
C ILE A 248 -13.76 15.91 0.83
N ARG A 249 -14.55 15.09 0.14
CA ARG A 249 -14.07 13.84 -0.46
C ARG A 249 -13.36 14.14 -1.77
N HIS A 250 -12.17 13.57 -1.94
CA HIS A 250 -11.67 13.25 -3.27
C HIS A 250 -12.03 11.78 -3.50
N GLU A 251 -13.14 11.52 -4.20
CA GLU A 251 -13.56 10.15 -4.50
C GLU A 251 -12.49 9.48 -5.36
N PHE A 252 -11.85 8.44 -4.83
CA PHE A 252 -11.26 7.43 -5.69
C PHE A 252 -12.40 6.57 -6.23
N SER A 253 -12.67 6.73 -7.53
CA SER A 253 -13.46 5.76 -8.27
C SER A 253 -12.83 4.38 -8.05
N ARG A 254 -13.60 3.48 -7.46
CA ARG A 254 -13.36 2.04 -7.55
C ARG A 254 -13.32 1.69 -9.04
N ALA A 255 -12.16 1.28 -9.51
CA ALA A 255 -12.01 0.45 -10.69
C ALA A 255 -11.27 -0.82 -10.27
#